data_AF-A0A0D0DDC9-F1
#
_entry.id   AF-A0A0D0DDC9-F1
#
_cell.length_a   1.000
_cell.length_b   1.000
_cell.length_c   1.000
_cell.angle_alpha   90.00
_cell.angle_beta   90.00
_cell.angle_gamma   90.00
#
_symmetry.space_group_name_H-M   'P 1'
#
loop_
_entity.id
_entity.type
_entity.pdbx_description
1 polymer ?
#
loop_
_entity_poly.entity_id
_entity_poly.type
_entity_poly.pdbx_seq_one_letter_code
_entity_poly.pdbx_strand_id
1 'polypeptide(L)'
;ISQKARLTSVVRCLHSNGLSVATFICEILWSNDPSHAVAQATLTENVTQICEELRNHKDSHSSINSWVSTVSHKEFCREIAELTLEKHGLHFKATSATTEQLEESFVDRLAMYDYYFLN
;
A
#
# COMPACT_ATOMS: atom_id res chain seq x y z
N ILE A 1 -33.91 -3.56 -10.83
CA ILE A 1 -32.99 -4.73 -10.96
C ILE A 1 -32.51 -5.12 -9.57
N SER A 2 -32.58 -6.39 -9.18
CA SER A 2 -32.13 -6.83 -7.84
C SER A 2 -30.59 -6.77 -7.72
N GLN A 3 -30.08 -6.58 -6.50
CA GLN A 3 -28.63 -6.52 -6.22
C GLN A 3 -27.90 -7.77 -6.74
N LYS A 4 -28.50 -8.95 -6.53
CA LYS A 4 -28.01 -10.23 -7.06
C LYS A 4 -27.87 -10.20 -8.59
N ALA A 5 -28.88 -9.72 -9.31
CA ALA A 5 -28.85 -9.65 -10.76
C ALA A 5 -27.77 -8.67 -11.28
N ARG A 6 -27.55 -7.55 -10.58
CA ARG A 6 -26.47 -6.60 -10.89
C ARG A 6 -25.10 -7.24 -10.70
N LEU A 7 -24.88 -7.91 -9.57
CA LEU A 7 -23.61 -8.57 -9.26
C LEU A 7 -23.28 -9.64 -10.30
N THR A 8 -24.25 -10.51 -10.64
CA THR A 8 -24.07 -11.53 -11.66
C THR A 8 -23.74 -10.94 -13.04
N SER A 9 -24.34 -9.79 -13.38
CA SER A 9 -24.04 -9.11 -14.64
C SER A 9 -22.61 -8.58 -14.68
N VAL A 10 -22.12 -7.99 -13.59
CA VAL A 10 -20.75 -7.47 -13.49
C VAL A 10 -19.73 -8.60 -13.59
N VAL A 11 -19.92 -9.68 -12.81
CA VAL A 11 -19.01 -10.83 -12.83
C VAL A 11 -18.94 -11.46 -14.23
N ARG A 12 -20.10 -11.58 -14.91
CA ARG A 12 -20.14 -12.08 -16.28
C ARG A 12 -19.41 -11.16 -17.25
N CYS A 13 -19.59 -9.84 -17.12
CA CYS A 13 -18.90 -8.86 -17.95
C CYS A 13 -17.38 -8.98 -17.81
N LEU A 14 -16.87 -9.04 -16.57
CA LEU A 14 -15.44 -9.22 -16.32
C LEU A 14 -14.91 -10.50 -16.97
N HIS A 15 -15.61 -11.61 -16.77
CA HIS A 15 -15.22 -12.90 -17.36
C HIS A 15 -15.23 -12.87 -18.89
N SER A 16 -16.24 -12.23 -19.51
CA SER A 16 -16.31 -12.04 -20.96
C SER A 16 -15.16 -11.19 -21.52
N ASN A 17 -14.52 -10.38 -20.69
CA ASN A 17 -13.33 -9.60 -21.04
C ASN A 17 -12.01 -10.27 -20.59
N GLY A 18 -12.05 -11.54 -20.16
CA GLY A 18 -10.86 -12.28 -19.73
C GLY A 18 -10.31 -11.85 -18.37
N LEU A 19 -11.07 -11.07 -17.59
CA LEU A 19 -10.65 -10.58 -16.29
C LEU A 19 -11.31 -11.36 -15.16
N SER A 20 -10.52 -11.74 -14.16
CA SER A 20 -11.05 -12.11 -12.85
C SER A 20 -11.36 -10.86 -12.02
N VAL A 21 -12.22 -11.00 -11.01
CA VAL A 21 -12.49 -9.90 -10.06
C VAL A 21 -11.20 -9.44 -9.36
N ALA A 22 -10.34 -10.39 -8.99
CA ALA A 22 -9.06 -10.09 -8.35
C ALA A 22 -8.14 -9.31 -9.29
N THR A 23 -7.99 -9.76 -10.54
CA THR A 23 -7.16 -9.09 -11.56
C THR A 23 -7.65 -7.67 -11.82
N PHE A 24 -8.97 -7.49 -11.97
CA PHE A 24 -9.57 -6.17 -12.17
C PHE A 24 -9.28 -5.20 -11.01
N ILE A 25 -9.41 -5.67 -9.77
CA ILE A 25 -9.10 -4.86 -8.57
C ILE A 25 -7.62 -4.48 -8.56
N CYS A 26 -6.71 -5.44 -8.80
CA CYS A 26 -5.27 -5.17 -8.85
C CYS A 26 -4.90 -4.16 -9.94
N GLU A 27 -5.48 -4.27 -11.13
CA GLU A 27 -5.24 -3.34 -12.24
C GLU A 27 -5.70 -1.91 -11.92
N ILE A 28 -6.85 -1.75 -11.25
CA ILE A 28 -7.29 -0.42 -10.77
C ILE A 28 -6.27 0.16 -9.78
N LEU A 29 -5.72 -0.66 -8.89
CA LEU A 29 -4.80 -0.20 -7.86
C LEU A 29 -3.42 0.17 -8.41
N TRP A 30 -2.96 -0.49 -9.47
CA TRP A 30 -1.69 -0.16 -10.16
C TRP A 30 -1.84 0.83 -11.30
N SER A 31 -3.07 1.19 -11.66
CA SER A 31 -3.31 2.15 -12.72
C SER A 31 -2.74 3.53 -12.38
N ASN A 32 -2.00 4.08 -13.34
CA ASN A 32 -1.60 5.50 -13.36
C ASN A 32 -2.61 6.38 -14.12
N ASP A 33 -3.66 5.79 -14.71
CA ASP A 33 -4.73 6.54 -15.37
C ASP A 33 -5.55 7.35 -14.35
N PRO A 34 -5.64 8.69 -14.49
CA PRO A 34 -6.41 9.54 -13.59
C PRO A 34 -7.90 9.18 -13.51
N SER A 35 -8.47 8.58 -14.57
CA SER A 35 -9.86 8.15 -14.58
C SER A 35 -10.14 7.04 -13.55
N HIS A 36 -9.11 6.34 -13.09
CA HIS A 36 -9.21 5.28 -12.07
C HIS A 36 -8.98 5.80 -10.64
N ALA A 37 -8.61 7.08 -10.44
CA ALA A 37 -8.23 7.63 -9.14
C ALA A 37 -9.35 7.51 -8.09
N VAL A 38 -10.61 7.75 -8.47
CA VAL A 38 -11.76 7.64 -7.56
C VAL A 38 -11.98 6.19 -7.11
N ALA A 39 -11.89 5.24 -8.05
CA ALA A 39 -12.04 3.82 -7.74
C ALA A 39 -10.89 3.33 -6.85
N GLN A 40 -9.67 3.80 -7.12
CA GLN A 40 -8.48 3.51 -6.34
C GLN A 40 -8.58 4.04 -4.91
N ALA A 41 -8.98 5.29 -4.72
CA ALA A 41 -9.20 5.87 -3.38
C ALA A 41 -10.29 5.11 -2.61
N THR A 42 -11.41 4.81 -3.27
CA THR A 42 -12.50 4.03 -2.66
C THR A 42 -12.02 2.66 -2.19
N LEU A 43 -11.24 1.94 -3.02
CA LEU A 43 -10.70 0.63 -2.65
C LEU A 43 -9.71 0.72 -1.48
N THR A 44 -8.83 1.72 -1.48
CA THR A 44 -7.87 1.95 -0.39
C THR A 44 -8.57 2.29 0.92
N GLU A 45 -9.55 3.20 0.91
CA GLU A 45 -10.28 3.62 2.12
C GLU A 45 -11.08 2.47 2.74
N ASN A 46 -11.56 1.53 1.92
CA ASN A 46 -12.40 0.41 2.37
C ASN A 46 -11.61 -0.89 2.60
N VAL A 47 -10.27 -0.85 2.56
CA VAL A 47 -9.43 -2.06 2.61
C VAL A 47 -9.69 -2.90 3.86
N THR A 48 -9.85 -2.28 5.03
CA THR A 48 -10.11 -2.97 6.30
C THR A 48 -11.42 -3.74 6.27
N GLN A 49 -12.50 -3.09 5.87
CA GLN A 49 -13.83 -3.70 5.81
C GLN A 49 -13.85 -4.88 4.82
N ILE A 50 -13.25 -4.70 3.64
CA ILE A 50 -13.24 -5.77 2.63
C ILE A 50 -12.37 -6.95 3.09
N CYS A 51 -11.26 -6.70 3.79
CA CYS A 51 -10.46 -7.76 4.39
C CYS A 51 -11.21 -8.53 5.48
N GLU A 52 -11.97 -7.84 6.32
CA GLU A 52 -12.79 -8.47 7.37
C GLU A 52 -13.86 -9.41 6.79
N GLU A 53 -14.57 -8.95 5.75
CA GLU A 53 -15.60 -9.74 5.06
C GLU A 53 -15.00 -10.98 4.37
N LEU A 54 -13.84 -10.82 3.74
CA LEU A 54 -13.22 -11.89 2.97
C LEU A 54 -12.31 -12.81 3.81
N ARG A 55 -11.97 -12.43 5.05
CA ARG A 55 -11.14 -13.24 5.97
C ARG A 55 -11.69 -14.65 6.20
N ASN A 56 -13.01 -14.78 6.25
CA ASN A 56 -13.67 -16.07 6.54
C ASN A 56 -13.81 -16.96 5.29
N HIS A 57 -13.53 -16.42 4.10
CA HIS A 57 -13.57 -17.15 2.85
C HIS A 57 -12.19 -17.74 2.54
N LYS A 58 -12.05 -19.07 2.68
CA LYS A 58 -10.77 -19.78 2.48
C LYS A 58 -10.18 -19.55 1.09
N ASP A 59 -11.01 -19.46 0.06
CA ASP A 59 -10.56 -19.32 -1.33
C ASP A 59 -10.06 -17.91 -1.67
N SER A 60 -10.32 -16.91 -0.81
CA SER A 60 -9.90 -15.53 -1.05
C SER A 60 -8.59 -15.15 -0.36
N HIS A 61 -8.01 -16.00 0.49
CA HIS A 61 -6.84 -15.66 1.30
C HIS A 61 -5.63 -15.21 0.47
N SER A 62 -5.29 -15.91 -0.60
CA SER A 62 -4.16 -15.55 -1.46
C SER A 62 -4.36 -14.20 -2.16
N SER A 63 -5.56 -13.97 -2.69
CA SER A 63 -5.94 -12.73 -3.38
C SER A 63 -5.99 -11.53 -2.43
N ILE A 64 -6.54 -11.72 -1.22
CA ILE A 64 -6.58 -10.67 -0.19
C ILE A 64 -5.15 -10.32 0.22
N ASN A 65 -4.29 -11.30 0.48
CA ASN A 65 -2.92 -11.03 0.92
C ASN A 65 -2.13 -10.27 -0.15
N SER A 66 -2.29 -10.64 -1.42
CA SER A 66 -1.69 -9.91 -2.55
C SER A 66 -2.21 -8.46 -2.62
N TRP A 67 -3.52 -8.27 -2.41
CA TRP A 67 -4.14 -6.95 -2.43
C TRP A 67 -3.70 -6.07 -1.25
N VAL A 68 -3.74 -6.58 -0.03
CA VAL A 68 -3.29 -5.88 1.19
C VAL A 68 -1.82 -5.48 1.04
N SER A 69 -0.95 -6.42 0.62
CA SER A 69 0.46 -6.12 0.41
C SER A 69 0.65 -4.98 -0.61
N THR A 70 -0.16 -4.95 -1.66
CA THR A 70 -0.12 -3.90 -2.68
C THR A 70 -0.57 -2.55 -2.14
N VAL A 71 -1.69 -2.50 -1.42
CA VAL A 71 -2.20 -1.26 -0.82
C VAL A 71 -1.21 -0.73 0.21
N SER A 72 -0.72 -1.60 1.11
CA SER A 72 0.29 -1.22 2.11
C SER A 72 1.56 -0.70 1.46
N HIS A 73 2.07 -1.35 0.39
CA HIS A 73 3.26 -0.86 -0.31
C HIS A 73 3.04 0.55 -0.87
N LYS A 74 1.90 0.81 -1.50
CA LYS A 74 1.60 2.13 -2.07
C LYS A 74 1.47 3.21 -1.00
N GLU A 75 0.76 2.92 0.09
CA GLU A 75 0.60 3.86 1.20
C GLU A 75 1.94 4.13 1.89
N PHE A 76 2.77 3.10 2.12
CA PHE A 76 4.12 3.29 2.66
C PHE A 76 5.02 4.10 1.72
N CYS A 77 5.00 3.85 0.42
CA CYS A 77 5.74 4.66 -0.54
C CYS A 77 5.27 6.12 -0.53
N ARG A 78 3.95 6.36 -0.39
CA ARG A 78 3.40 7.72 -0.26
C ARG A 78 3.88 8.39 1.02
N GLU A 79 3.78 7.70 2.16
CA GLU A 79 4.23 8.21 3.46
C GLU A 79 5.73 8.50 3.48
N ILE A 80 6.55 7.59 2.94
CA ILE A 80 8.00 7.81 2.81
C ILE A 80 8.26 9.04 1.92
N ALA A 81 7.61 9.13 0.76
CA ALA A 81 7.76 10.29 -0.12
C ALA A 81 7.34 11.60 0.58
N GLU A 82 6.25 11.57 1.36
CA GLU A 82 5.82 12.72 2.15
C GLU A 82 6.85 13.09 3.23
N LEU A 83 7.36 12.12 3.98
CA LEU A 83 8.40 12.35 5.00
C LEU A 83 9.70 12.90 4.39
N THR A 84 10.00 12.58 3.13
CA THR A 84 11.17 13.16 2.43
C THR A 84 10.98 14.62 2.01
N LEU A 85 9.78 15.21 2.12
CA LEU A 85 9.54 16.61 1.79
C LEU A 85 10.21 17.55 2.82
N GLU A 86 10.76 18.66 2.32
CA GLU A 86 11.49 19.68 3.09
C GLU A 86 10.70 20.21 4.29
N LYS A 87 9.35 20.24 4.20
CA LYS A 87 8.43 20.68 5.27
C LYS A 87 8.41 19.77 6.50
N HIS A 88 8.83 18.51 6.38
CA HIS A 88 8.74 17.49 7.45
C HIS A 88 10.07 17.25 8.18
N GLY A 89 11.13 18.02 7.88
CA GLY A 89 12.38 18.02 8.65
C GLY A 89 13.25 16.76 8.51
N LEU A 90 12.76 15.70 7.87
CA LEU A 90 13.51 14.45 7.58
C LEU A 90 14.26 14.52 6.25
N HIS A 91 14.57 15.72 5.77
CA HIS A 91 15.32 15.91 4.54
C HIS A 91 16.79 15.58 4.76
N PHE A 92 17.14 14.30 4.68
CA PHE A 92 18.53 13.89 4.61
C PHE A 92 19.06 14.25 3.21
N LYS A 93 19.60 15.47 3.06
CA LYS A 93 20.31 15.87 1.84
C LYS A 93 21.65 15.16 1.79
N ALA A 94 21.64 13.88 1.40
CA ALA A 94 22.84 13.06 1.24
C ALA A 94 23.90 13.69 0.33
N THR A 95 23.48 14.54 -0.62
CA THR A 95 24.37 15.24 -1.56
C THR A 95 25.04 16.48 -0.98
N SER A 96 24.62 16.97 0.19
CA SER A 96 25.23 18.10 0.89
C SER A 96 25.67 17.78 2.32
N ALA A 97 25.44 16.54 2.78
CA ALA A 97 25.91 16.07 4.07
C ALA A 97 27.43 15.89 4.02
N THR A 98 28.16 16.50 4.96
CA THR A 98 29.59 16.23 5.09
C THR A 98 29.80 14.84 5.67
N THR A 99 30.97 14.26 5.43
CA THR A 99 31.32 12.92 5.94
C THR A 99 31.17 12.84 7.47
N GLU A 100 31.49 13.92 8.21
CA GLU A 100 31.30 13.96 9.66
C GLU A 100 29.81 13.89 10.07
N GLN A 101 28.90 14.56 9.34
CA GLN A 101 27.46 14.54 9.64
C GLN A 101 26.82 13.16 9.37
N LEU A 102 27.37 12.43 8.41
CA LEU A 102 26.96 11.05 8.13
C LEU A 102 27.42 10.13 9.27
N GLU A 103 28.68 10.22 9.70
CA GLU A 103 29.22 9.33 10.74
C GLU A 103 28.60 9.59 12.12
N GLU A 104 28.44 10.86 12.56
CA GLU A 104 27.86 11.18 13.88
C GLU A 104 26.37 10.78 13.99
N SER A 105 25.59 10.94 12.92
CA SER A 105 24.13 10.71 12.98
C SER A 105 23.71 9.23 13.07
N PHE A 106 24.59 8.31 12.62
CA PHE A 106 24.37 6.87 12.66
C PHE A 106 25.09 6.19 13.84
N VAL A 107 26.30 6.65 14.21
CA VAL A 107 27.10 6.01 15.25
C VAL A 107 26.54 6.25 16.66
N ASP A 108 26.08 7.47 16.97
CA ASP A 108 25.52 7.77 18.31
C ASP A 108 24.21 7.02 18.59
N ARG A 109 23.41 6.77 17.54
CA ARG A 109 22.16 6.01 17.68
C ARG A 109 22.38 4.50 17.80
N LEU A 110 23.39 3.94 17.15
CA LEU A 110 23.72 2.52 17.29
C LEU A 110 24.39 2.20 18.63
N ALA A 111 25.26 3.09 19.13
CA ALA A 111 25.88 2.95 20.45
C ALA A 111 24.87 3.03 21.60
N MET A 112 23.77 3.79 21.42
CA MET A 112 22.70 3.85 22.41
C MET A 112 21.90 2.53 22.49
N TYR A 113 21.74 1.79 21.38
CA TYR A 113 21.03 0.50 21.39
C TYR A 113 21.86 -0.65 22.00
N ASP A 114 23.19 -0.64 21.85
CA ASP A 114 24.06 -1.64 22.49
C ASP A 114 24.12 -1.48 24.03
N TYR A 115 23.92 -0.27 24.57
CA TYR A 115 23.92 -0.05 26.01
C TYR A 115 22.65 -0.59 26.71
N TYR A 116 21.52 -0.66 26.00
CA TYR A 116 20.25 -1.20 26.53
C TYR A 116 20.08 -2.70 26.34
N PHE A 117 20.95 -3.38 25.58
CA PHE A 117 20.91 -4.84 25.40
C PHE A 117 21.91 -5.60 26.29
N LEU A 118 22.75 -4.89 27.06
CA LEU A 118 23.79 -5.47 27.93
C LEU A 118 23.65 -5.08 29.42
N ASN A 119 22.50 -4.55 29.85
CA ASN A 119 22.16 -4.38 31.28
C ASN A 119 20.84 -5.07 31.62
#